data_AF-X1DTZ1-F1
#
_entry.id   AF-X1DTZ1-F1
#
_cell.length_a   1.000
_cell.length_b   1.000
_cell.length_c   1.000
_cell.angle_alpha   90.00
_cell.angle_beta   90.00
_cell.angle_gamma   90.00
#
_symmetry.space_group_name_H-M   'P 1'
#
loop_
_entity.id
_entity.type
_entity.pdbx_description
1 polymer ?
#
loop_
_entity_poly.entity_id
_entity_poly.type
_entity_poly.pdbx_seq_one_letter_code
_entity_poly.pdbx_strand_id
1 'polypeptide(L)' 'MNLSEMITLVRRDLKDEATPYQWSDEELTRHINHAVKELSERVPLPAKATLPTVTGSREVDISSLTDRIVAHP' A
#
# COMPACT_ATOMS: atom_id res chain seq x y z
N MET A 1 0.82 -2.48 11.07
CA MET A 1 0.41 -1.07 11.13
C MET A 1 -0.83 -0.91 10.27
N ASN A 2 -1.97 -0.59 10.88
CA ASN A 2 -3.23 -0.30 10.19
C ASN A 2 -3.41 1.22 9.99
N LEU A 3 -4.41 1.61 9.19
CA LEU A 3 -4.64 3.03 8.86
C LEU A 3 -4.90 3.91 10.10
N SER A 4 -5.62 3.42 11.11
CA SER A 4 -5.91 4.18 12.33
C SER A 4 -4.65 4.45 13.16
N GLU A 5 -3.75 3.46 13.24
CA GLU A 5 -2.42 3.63 13.86
C GLU A 5 -1.58 4.65 13.10
N MET A 6 -1.62 4.62 11.76
CA MET A 6 -0.93 5.61 10.92
C MET A 6 -1.46 7.02 11.13
N ILE A 7 -2.78 7.21 11.15
CA ILE A 7 -3.42 8.51 11.41
C ILE A 7 -3.00 9.03 12.78
N THR A 8 -3.01 8.17 13.81
CA THR A 8 -2.61 8.55 15.18
C THR A 8 -1.16 9.05 15.23
N LEU A 9 -0.24 8.38 14.53
CA LEU A 9 1.17 8.78 14.48
C LEU A 9 1.36 10.09 13.71
N VAL A 10 0.73 10.23 12.54
CA VAL A 10 0.80 11.47 11.75
C VAL A 10 0.21 12.63 12.52
N ARG A 11 -0.91 12.43 13.21
CA ARG A 11 -1.55 13.46 14.05
C ARG A 11 -0.63 13.94 15.17
N ARG A 12 0.08 13.01 15.83
CA ARG A 12 1.10 13.35 16.84
C ARG A 12 2.28 14.12 16.24
N ASP A 13 2.79 13.69 15.08
CA ASP A 13 3.89 14.39 14.39
C ASP A 13 3.50 15.81 13.99
N LEU A 14 2.25 16.00 13.55
CA LEU A 14 1.67 17.30 13.22
C LEU A 14 1.25 18.13 14.44
N LYS A 15 1.33 17.56 15.66
CA LYS A 15 0.84 18.17 16.92
C LYS A 15 -0.65 18.53 16.88
N ASP A 16 -1.46 17.76 16.15
CA ASP A 16 -2.89 17.98 15.96
C ASP A 16 -3.75 17.09 16.88
N GLU A 17 -3.38 16.98 18.16
CA GLU A 17 -3.99 16.04 19.09
C GLU A 17 -5.25 16.59 19.80
N ALA A 18 -5.54 17.89 19.67
CA ALA A 18 -6.62 18.56 20.40
C ALA A 18 -7.79 18.92 19.48
N THR A 19 -9.02 18.83 20.02
CA THR A 19 -10.22 19.24 19.29
C THR A 19 -10.49 20.75 19.41
N PRO A 20 -11.00 21.40 18.35
CA PRO A 20 -11.23 20.83 17.01
C PRO A 20 -9.92 20.56 16.28
N TYR A 21 -9.85 19.41 15.58
CA TYR A 21 -8.68 19.04 14.80
C TYR A 21 -8.49 20.00 13.63
N GLN A 22 -7.22 20.29 13.32
CA GLN A 22 -6.83 21.09 12.16
C GLN A 22 -6.98 20.29 10.86
N TRP A 23 -6.74 18.97 10.89
CA TRP A 23 -6.88 18.08 9.74
C TRP A 23 -7.89 16.96 10.01
N SER A 24 -8.78 16.75 9.04
CA SER A 24 -9.74 15.65 9.12
C SER A 24 -9.06 14.30 8.91
N ASP A 25 -9.67 13.22 9.39
CA ASP A 25 -9.17 11.87 9.19
C ASP A 25 -9.11 11.50 7.69
N GLU A 26 -10.03 12.01 6.88
CA GLU A 26 -10.04 11.83 5.43
C GLU A 26 -8.85 12.53 4.75
N GLU A 27 -8.49 13.74 5.20
CA GLU A 27 -7.33 14.46 4.68
C GLU A 27 -6.04 13.71 5.01
N LEU A 28 -5.87 13.30 6.27
CA LEU A 28 -4.71 12.51 6.69
C LEU A 28 -4.65 11.17 5.94
N THR A 29 -5.78 10.49 5.76
CA THR A 29 -5.87 9.24 4.99
C THR A 29 -5.41 9.43 3.54
N ARG A 30 -5.83 10.52 2.88
CA ARG A 30 -5.39 10.84 1.52
C ARG A 30 -3.88 11.02 1.43
N HIS A 31 -3.28 11.76 2.36
CA HIS A 31 -1.83 11.98 2.38
C HIS A 31 -1.06 10.69 2.68
N ILE A 32 -1.55 9.89 3.63
CA ILE A 32 -0.99 8.58 3.95
C ILE A 32 -1.02 7.67 2.71
N ASN A 33 -2.16 7.56 2.02
CA ASN A 33 -2.28 6.72 0.83
C ASN A 33 -1.35 7.17 -0.30
N HIS A 34 -1.16 8.48 -0.47
CA HIS A 34 -0.22 9.02 -1.45
C HIS A 34 1.23 8.61 -1.12
N ALA A 35 1.66 8.81 0.12
CA ALA A 35 3.01 8.44 0.57
C ALA A 35 3.24 6.93 0.49
N VAL A 36 2.25 6.11 0.87
CA VAL A 36 2.32 4.65 0.77
C VAL A 36 2.43 4.24 -0.70
N LYS A 37 1.63 4.80 -1.60
CA LYS A 37 1.71 4.53 -3.03
C LYS A 37 3.11 4.84 -3.57
N GLU A 38 3.63 6.03 -3.28
CA GLU A 38 4.96 6.45 -3.72
C GLU A 38 6.09 5.54 -3.21
N LEU A 39 6.04 5.15 -1.93
CA LEU A 39 7.00 4.22 -1.35
C LEU A 39 6.92 2.86 -2.04
N SER A 40 5.70 2.39 -2.27
CA SER A 40 5.43 1.08 -2.84
C SER A 40 5.89 1.00 -4.31
N GLU A 41 5.78 2.10 -5.06
CA GLU A 41 6.32 2.22 -6.42
C GLU A 41 7.86 2.27 -6.46
N ARG A 42 8.51 2.90 -5.46
CA ARG A 42 9.98 3.02 -5.41
C ARG A 42 10.67 1.79 -4.83
N VAL A 43 10.04 1.14 -3.85
CA VAL A 43 10.60 -0.02 -3.14
C VAL A 43 9.51 -1.10 -3.05
N PRO A 44 9.20 -1.81 -4.15
CA PRO A 44 8.22 -2.89 -4.13
C PRO A 44 8.68 -4.00 -3.19
N LEU A 45 7.75 -4.55 -2.41
CA LEU A 45 8.05 -5.69 -1.56
C LEU A 45 8.25 -6.95 -2.42
N PRO A 46 9.42 -7.61 -2.39
CA PRO A 46 9.62 -8.83 -3.15
C PRO A 46 8.73 -9.96 -2.66
N ALA A 47 8.01 -10.62 -3.58
CA ALA A 47 7.16 -11.76 -3.30
C ALA A 47 7.49 -12.95 -4.20
N LYS A 48 7.22 -14.17 -3.72
CA LYS A 48 7.34 -15.42 -4.49
C LYS A 48 6.03 -16.17 -4.44
N ALA A 49 5.64 -16.76 -5.57
CA ALA A 49 4.46 -17.60 -5.69
C ALA A 49 4.82 -18.90 -6.44
N THR A 50 4.24 -20.01 -6.00
CA THR A 50 4.31 -21.29 -6.73
C THR A 50 3.11 -21.35 -7.66
N LEU A 51 3.37 -21.33 -8.97
CA LEU A 51 2.33 -21.40 -9.99
C LEU A 51 2.22 -22.85 -10.51
N PRO A 52 1.04 -23.49 -10.43
CA PRO A 52 0.86 -24.81 -11.01
C PRO A 52 0.95 -24.74 -12.53
N THR A 53 1.63 -25.72 -13.14
CA THR A 53 1.78 -25.83 -14.59
C THR A 53 1.18 -27.13 -15.10
N VAL A 54 0.76 -27.14 -16.37
CA VAL A 54 0.24 -28.33 -17.04
C VAL A 54 1.30 -28.89 -17.99
N THR A 55 1.60 -30.19 -17.89
CA THR A 55 2.58 -30.87 -18.76
C THR A 55 2.20 -30.70 -20.23
N GLY A 56 3.19 -30.32 -21.05
CA GLY A 56 2.99 -30.10 -22.48
C GLY A 56 2.38 -28.73 -22.82
N SER A 57 1.99 -27.93 -21.83
CA SER A 57 1.53 -26.56 -22.03
C SER A 57 2.69 -25.56 -21.98
N ARG A 58 2.51 -24.44 -22.69
CA ARG A 58 3.38 -23.26 -22.64
C ARG A 58 2.71 -22.05 -21.97
N GLU A 59 1.50 -22.23 -21.49
CA GLU A 59 0.72 -21.18 -20.82
C GLU A 59 1.01 -21.17 -19.32
N VAL A 60 1.06 -19.97 -18.74
CA VAL A 60 1.22 -19.74 -17.30
C VAL A 60 0.13 -18.78 -16.85
N ASP A 61 -0.77 -19.25 -16.00
CA ASP A 61 -1.79 -18.40 -15.40
C ASP A 61 -1.22 -17.63 -14.20
N ILE A 62 -1.33 -16.30 -14.27
CA ILE A 62 -0.91 -15.37 -13.22
C ILE A 62 -2.08 -14.58 -12.64
N SER A 63 -3.32 -14.92 -13.00
CA SER A 63 -4.54 -14.23 -12.56
C SER A 63 -4.75 -14.31 -11.05
N SER A 64 -4.21 -15.35 -10.41
CA SER A 64 -4.22 -15.53 -8.96
C SER A 64 -3.26 -14.61 -8.20
N LEU A 65 -2.33 -13.92 -8.89
CA LEU A 65 -1.40 -13.00 -8.24
C LEU A 65 -2.10 -11.66 -7.93
N THR A 66 -2.38 -11.44 -6.65
CA THR A 66 -2.94 -10.18 -6.12
C THR A 66 -1.83 -9.20 -5.72
N ASP A 67 -2.22 -7.95 -5.41
CA ASP A 67 -1.36 -6.94 -4.75
C ASP A 67 -0.05 -6.64 -5.49
N ARG A 68 -0.05 -6.83 -6.82
CA ARG A 68 1.10 -6.53 -7.68
C ARG A 68 1.23 -5.03 -7.91
N ILE A 69 2.46 -4.55 -7.87
CA ILE A 69 2.79 -3.18 -8.25
C ILE A 69 3.33 -3.19 -9.66
N VAL A 70 2.66 -2.47 -10.55
CA VAL A 70 3.13 -2.27 -11.91
C VAL A 70 4.15 -1.14 -11.88
N ALA A 71 5.43 -1.48 -11.93
CA ALA A 71 6.49 -0.49 -12.17
C ALA A 71 6.25 0.11 -13.57
N HIS A 72 5.94 1.40 -13.62
CA HIS A 72 5.97 2.13 -14.89
C HIS A 72 7.44 2.44 -15.21
N PRO A 73 7.91 2.14 -16.44
CA PRO A 73 9.29 2.41 -16.87
C PRO A 73 9.60 3.91 -16.99
#